data_AF-A0A3D9BFZ1-F1
#
_entry.id   AF-A0A3D9BFZ1-F1
#
_cell.length_a   1.000
_cell.length_b   1.000
_cell.length_c   1.000
_cell.angle_alpha   90.00
_cell.angle_beta   90.00
_cell.angle_gamma   90.00
#
_symmetry.space_group_name_H-M   'P 1'
#
loop_
_entity.id
_entity.type
_entity.pdbx_description
1 polymer ?
#
loop_
_entity_poly.entity_id
_entity_poly.type
_entity_poly.pdbx_seq_one_letter_code
_entity_poly.pdbx_strand_id
1 'polypeptide(L)'
;MKNTKKKIKLNSKKQNIMKNNILLTFALLLFVFITIKANDNYTARNDKEYFSSFKKNEEPQNKKFNILTKKSEAIGEAFYVIYKENSLGQGFYFKVVLDKNENPIATYYANESEKKISESTIENLKKILLGPEKPTTTIGDTSTTQCVTNCHRTKKCYDKATSTGVLLCSLECGIDCA
;
A
#
# COMPACT_ATOMS: atom_id res chain seq x y z
N MET A 1 12.54 92.46 36.18
CA MET A 1 11.98 91.12 36.44
C MET A 1 11.80 90.39 35.11
N LYS A 2 12.11 89.08 35.09
CA LYS A 2 11.61 87.98 34.22
C LYS A 2 10.59 88.42 33.12
N ASN A 3 10.59 87.99 31.86
CA ASN A 3 10.90 86.65 31.36
C ASN A 3 10.75 86.59 29.81
N THR A 4 11.54 85.70 29.19
CA THR A 4 11.25 84.83 28.03
C THR A 4 10.55 85.33 26.76
N LYS A 5 11.19 85.09 25.61
CA LYS A 5 10.77 84.03 24.66
C LYS A 5 11.80 83.82 23.53
N LYS A 6 12.47 82.67 23.58
CA LYS A 6 13.42 82.18 22.56
C LYS A 6 12.62 81.46 21.46
N LYS A 7 12.63 82.00 20.24
CA LYS A 7 12.09 81.35 19.03
C LYS A 7 13.01 80.21 18.60
N ILE A 8 12.46 79.00 18.49
CA ILE A 8 13.12 77.82 17.92
C ILE A 8 12.79 77.76 16.43
N LYS A 9 13.83 77.70 15.60
CA LYS A 9 13.79 77.52 14.15
C LYS A 9 13.92 76.02 13.84
N LEU A 10 13.07 75.54 12.94
CA LEU A 10 12.91 74.15 12.50
C LEU A 10 14.19 73.51 11.94
N ASN A 11 14.26 72.17 12.01
CA ASN A 11 14.84 71.32 10.97
C ASN A 11 14.14 69.94 11.02
N SER A 12 13.20 69.61 10.12
CA SER A 12 13.40 69.20 8.73
C SER A 12 14.29 67.95 8.55
N LYS A 13 13.94 66.81 9.19
CA LYS A 13 14.54 65.51 8.80
C LYS A 13 13.75 64.28 9.28
N LYS A 14 12.43 64.24 9.10
CA LYS A 14 11.61 63.09 9.55
C LYS A 14 10.51 62.71 8.57
N GLN A 15 10.85 62.55 7.29
CA GLN A 15 9.85 62.15 6.29
C GLN A 15 10.27 61.04 5.31
N ASN A 16 11.51 60.51 5.41
CA ASN A 16 12.00 59.50 4.47
C ASN A 16 12.19 58.08 5.02
N ILE A 17 11.78 57.79 6.27
CA ILE A 17 12.04 56.47 6.90
C ILE A 17 10.79 55.56 6.96
N MET A 18 9.58 56.08 6.74
CA MET A 18 8.34 55.28 6.87
C MET A 18 7.80 54.67 5.56
N LYS A 19 8.44 54.85 4.40
CA LYS A 19 7.93 54.30 3.13
C LYS A 19 8.50 52.94 2.76
N ASN A 20 9.66 52.55 3.29
CA ASN A 20 10.32 51.29 2.89
C ASN A 20 9.88 50.05 3.69
N ASN A 21 9.25 50.20 4.86
CA ASN A 21 8.84 49.05 5.69
C ASN A 21 7.43 48.52 5.38
N ILE A 22 6.58 49.30 4.70
CA ILE A 22 5.22 48.89 4.32
C ILE A 22 5.24 48.01 3.06
N LEU A 23 6.17 48.26 2.14
CA LEU A 23 6.27 47.47 0.91
C LEU A 23 6.76 46.03 1.20
N LEU A 24 7.67 45.87 2.17
CA LEU A 24 8.20 44.57 2.58
C LEU A 24 7.17 43.70 3.31
N THR A 25 6.24 44.30 4.05
CA THR A 25 5.19 43.59 4.77
C THR A 25 4.09 43.08 3.83
N PHE A 26 3.76 43.81 2.77
CA PHE A 26 2.85 43.32 1.71
C PHE A 26 3.47 42.20 0.86
N ALA A 27 4.79 42.26 0.60
CA ALA A 27 5.49 41.21 -0.13
C ALA A 27 5.55 39.87 0.64
N LEU A 28 5.69 39.91 1.98
CA LEU A 28 5.67 38.70 2.82
C LEU A 28 4.27 38.10 3.00
N LEU A 29 3.21 38.92 2.97
CA LEU A 29 1.82 38.47 3.12
C LEU A 29 1.27 37.74 1.89
N LEU A 30 1.85 37.98 0.70
CA LEU A 30 1.48 37.27 -0.54
C LEU A 30 2.04 35.84 -0.63
N PHE A 31 3.01 35.47 0.21
CA PHE A 31 3.56 34.10 0.23
C PHE A 31 2.75 33.11 1.09
N VAL A 32 1.72 33.57 1.81
CA VAL A 32 0.95 32.70 2.74
C VAL A 32 -0.23 31.99 2.06
N PHE A 33 -0.61 32.37 0.83
CA PHE A 33 -1.80 31.83 0.15
C PHE A 33 -1.52 30.92 -1.04
N ILE A 34 -0.31 30.35 -1.15
CA ILE A 34 -0.05 29.23 -2.07
C ILE A 34 0.13 27.93 -1.28
N THR A 35 -0.70 27.69 -0.25
CA THR A 35 -1.03 26.31 0.08
C THR A 35 -1.96 25.83 -1.02
N ILE A 36 -1.33 25.36 -2.10
CA ILE A 36 -1.97 24.51 -3.11
C ILE A 36 -2.67 23.42 -2.30
N LYS A 37 -3.99 23.50 -2.18
CA LYS A 37 -4.76 22.29 -1.99
C LYS A 37 -4.42 21.46 -3.21
N ALA A 38 -3.51 20.52 -3.04
CA ALA A 38 -3.45 19.37 -3.90
C ALA A 38 -4.84 18.77 -3.80
N ASN A 39 -5.72 19.20 -4.70
CA ASN A 39 -6.91 18.49 -5.01
C ASN A 39 -6.35 17.24 -5.65
N ASP A 40 -6.04 16.25 -4.81
CA ASP A 40 -5.91 14.87 -5.24
C ASP A 40 -7.27 14.54 -5.85
N ASN A 41 -7.47 14.95 -7.10
CA ASN A 41 -8.27 14.20 -8.05
C ASN A 41 -7.51 12.89 -8.22
N TYR A 42 -7.51 12.09 -7.15
CA TYR A 42 -7.26 10.68 -7.20
C TYR A 42 -8.46 10.17 -7.98
N THR A 43 -8.34 10.18 -9.31
CA THR A 43 -9.17 9.33 -10.15
C THR A 43 -9.13 7.98 -9.48
N ALA A 44 -10.27 7.55 -8.94
CA ALA A 44 -10.37 6.32 -8.17
C ALA A 44 -9.71 5.22 -9.01
N ARG A 45 -8.48 4.83 -8.62
CA ARG A 45 -7.73 3.82 -9.34
C ARG A 45 -8.57 2.56 -9.28
N ASN A 46 -8.79 1.91 -10.41
CA ASN A 46 -9.43 0.60 -10.42
C ASN A 46 -8.45 -0.40 -9.78
N ASP A 47 -8.45 -0.46 -8.44
CA ASP A 47 -7.51 -1.27 -7.67
C ASP A 47 -7.62 -2.76 -8.05
N LYS A 48 -8.82 -3.26 -8.42
CA LYS A 48 -8.98 -4.65 -8.87
C LYS A 48 -8.12 -4.96 -10.08
N GLU A 49 -8.21 -4.11 -11.09
CA GLU A 49 -7.47 -4.26 -12.34
C GLU A 49 -5.99 -3.99 -12.14
N TYR A 50 -5.65 -2.95 -11.37
CA TYR A 50 -4.27 -2.59 -11.07
C TYR A 50 -3.55 -3.73 -10.34
N PHE A 51 -4.18 -4.35 -9.33
CA PHE A 51 -3.62 -5.45 -8.58
C PHE A 51 -3.93 -6.83 -9.18
N SER A 52 -4.39 -6.94 -10.43
CA SER A 52 -4.61 -8.24 -11.12
C SER A 52 -3.35 -9.12 -11.25
N SER A 53 -2.18 -8.51 -11.06
CA SER A 53 -0.87 -9.14 -10.93
C SER A 53 -0.19 -8.68 -9.64
N PHE A 54 0.74 -9.44 -9.09
CA PHE A 54 1.52 -9.02 -7.93
C PHE A 54 2.19 -7.65 -8.14
N LYS A 55 1.93 -6.71 -7.23
CA LYS A 55 2.59 -5.41 -7.14
C LYS A 55 3.49 -5.37 -5.92
N LYS A 56 4.75 -4.96 -6.12
CA LYS A 56 5.78 -4.91 -5.09
C LYS A 56 5.64 -3.62 -4.29
N ASN A 57 5.60 -3.73 -2.97
CA ASN A 57 5.60 -2.61 -2.02
C ASN A 57 4.45 -1.60 -2.23
N GLU A 58 3.35 -2.06 -2.82
CA GLU A 58 2.15 -1.27 -3.05
C GLU A 58 0.93 -2.03 -2.53
N GLU A 59 -0.01 -1.31 -1.92
CA GLU A 59 -1.25 -1.88 -1.40
C GLU A 59 -2.46 -1.01 -1.77
N PRO A 60 -3.66 -1.61 -1.92
CA PRO A 60 -4.89 -0.87 -2.15
C PRO A 60 -5.19 0.04 -0.96
N GLN A 61 -5.70 1.24 -1.25
CA GLN A 61 -6.05 2.19 -0.20
C GLN A 61 -7.30 1.72 0.55
N ASN A 62 -7.43 2.11 1.83
CA ASN A 62 -8.60 1.85 2.66
C ASN A 62 -8.93 0.35 2.83
N LYS A 63 -7.92 -0.53 2.74
CA LYS A 63 -8.07 -1.96 3.02
C LYS A 63 -7.41 -2.35 4.33
N LYS A 64 -8.15 -3.12 5.14
CA LYS A 64 -7.63 -3.72 6.35
C LYS A 64 -7.20 -5.16 6.06
N PHE A 65 -5.89 -5.39 6.11
CA PHE A 65 -5.32 -6.72 5.96
C PHE A 65 -5.41 -7.52 7.26
N ASN A 66 -6.02 -8.70 7.17
CA ASN A 66 -6.13 -9.69 8.24
C ASN A 66 -5.08 -10.77 8.01
N ILE A 67 -4.44 -11.24 9.08
CA ILE A 67 -3.39 -12.24 8.99
C ILE A 67 -3.94 -13.61 8.60
N LEU A 68 -3.29 -14.27 7.63
CA LEU A 68 -3.53 -15.67 7.27
C LEU A 68 -2.53 -16.57 7.99
N THR A 69 -1.24 -16.31 7.77
CA THR A 69 -0.14 -17.07 8.36
C THR A 69 0.98 -16.14 8.81
N LYS A 70 1.69 -16.55 9.87
CA LYS A 70 2.90 -15.91 10.35
C LYS A 70 3.93 -16.99 10.66
N LYS A 71 5.07 -16.95 9.99
CA LYS A 71 6.17 -17.92 10.13
C LYS A 71 7.34 -17.34 10.93
N SER A 72 7.47 -16.02 10.98
CA SER A 72 8.58 -15.34 11.66
C SER A 72 8.15 -13.98 12.21
N GLU A 73 8.87 -13.53 13.25
CA GLU A 73 8.79 -12.18 13.82
C GLU A 73 9.80 -11.21 13.16
N ALA A 74 10.57 -11.67 12.17
CA ALA A 74 11.49 -10.82 11.42
C ALA A 74 10.78 -9.63 10.77
N ILE A 75 11.52 -8.52 10.63
CA ILE A 75 11.02 -7.33 9.91
C ILE A 75 10.94 -7.67 8.42
N GLY A 76 9.78 -7.37 7.81
CA GLY A 76 9.59 -7.52 6.38
C GLY A 76 10.31 -6.43 5.59
N GLU A 77 11.09 -6.83 4.60
CA GLU A 77 11.85 -5.92 3.71
C GLU A 77 11.06 -5.59 2.45
N ALA A 78 10.28 -6.54 1.96
CA ALA A 78 9.44 -6.37 0.79
C ALA A 78 8.10 -7.08 0.99
N PHE A 79 7.08 -6.61 0.28
CA PHE A 79 5.82 -7.31 0.19
C PHE A 79 5.25 -7.24 -1.22
N TYR A 80 4.36 -8.18 -1.53
CA TYR A 80 3.67 -8.23 -2.81
C TYR A 80 2.17 -8.40 -2.58
N VAL A 81 1.37 -7.64 -3.33
CA VAL A 81 -0.10 -7.69 -3.25
C VAL A 81 -0.70 -8.05 -4.60
N ILE A 82 -1.69 -8.94 -4.60
CA ILE A 82 -2.49 -9.32 -5.76
C ILE A 82 -3.98 -9.32 -5.40
N TYR A 83 -4.85 -8.98 -6.34
CA TYR A 83 -6.29 -9.14 -6.27
C TYR A 83 -6.70 -10.42 -7.00
N LYS A 84 -7.57 -11.21 -6.37
CA LYS A 84 -8.15 -12.43 -6.95
C LYS A 84 -9.63 -12.54 -6.60
N GLU A 85 -10.36 -13.24 -7.45
CA GLU A 85 -11.75 -13.58 -7.26
C GLU A 85 -11.89 -15.10 -7.35
N ASN A 86 -12.49 -15.71 -6.34
CA ASN A 86 -12.71 -17.17 -6.35
C ASN A 86 -13.93 -17.56 -7.20
N SER A 87 -14.15 -18.86 -7.37
CA SER A 87 -15.28 -19.41 -8.15
C SER A 87 -16.66 -19.04 -7.61
N LEU A 88 -16.75 -18.54 -6.37
CA LEU A 88 -17.97 -18.04 -5.74
C LEU A 88 -18.19 -16.53 -6.00
N GLY A 89 -17.32 -15.88 -6.78
CA GLY A 89 -17.37 -14.44 -7.04
C GLY A 89 -16.89 -13.58 -5.86
N GLN A 90 -16.15 -14.17 -4.91
CA GLN A 90 -15.64 -13.44 -3.75
C GLN A 90 -14.26 -12.85 -4.09
N GLY A 91 -14.22 -11.54 -4.26
CA GLY A 91 -13.00 -10.76 -4.47
C GLY A 91 -12.21 -10.50 -3.18
N PHE A 92 -10.92 -10.75 -3.20
CA PHE A 92 -10.00 -10.44 -2.11
C PHE A 92 -8.61 -10.04 -2.60
N TYR A 93 -7.93 -9.25 -1.78
CA TYR A 93 -6.52 -8.95 -1.92
C TYR A 93 -5.72 -9.94 -1.08
N PHE A 94 -4.68 -10.51 -1.66
CA PHE A 94 -3.72 -11.36 -0.98
C PHE A 94 -2.37 -10.64 -0.90
N LYS A 95 -1.77 -10.60 0.29
CA LYS A 95 -0.47 -9.97 0.55
C LYS A 95 0.50 -10.99 1.10
N VAL A 96 1.69 -11.08 0.53
CA VAL A 96 2.81 -11.87 1.06
C VAL A 96 3.95 -10.93 1.44
N VAL A 97 4.50 -11.12 2.64
CA VAL A 97 5.62 -10.34 3.18
C VAL A 97 6.86 -11.23 3.21
N LEU A 98 7.96 -10.71 2.71
CA LEU A 98 9.25 -11.40 2.60
C LEU A 98 10.29 -10.76 3.53
N ASP A 99 11.22 -11.59 4.03
CA ASP A 99 12.43 -11.11 4.70
C ASP A 99 13.50 -10.64 3.69
N LYS A 100 14.66 -10.21 4.21
CA LYS A 100 15.83 -9.79 3.42
C LYS A 100 16.40 -10.85 2.48
N ASN A 101 16.11 -12.12 2.74
CA ASN A 101 16.56 -13.26 1.95
C ASN A 101 15.46 -13.74 0.98
N GLU A 102 14.42 -12.94 0.80
CA GLU A 102 13.24 -13.24 -0.03
C GLU A 102 12.42 -14.46 0.45
N ASN A 103 12.54 -14.84 1.73
CA ASN A 103 11.72 -15.90 2.30
C ASN A 103 10.37 -15.35 2.81
N PRO A 104 9.25 -16.03 2.54
CA PRO A 104 7.94 -15.59 3.04
C PRO A 104 7.83 -15.75 4.56
N ILE A 105 7.60 -14.64 5.26
CA ILE A 105 7.49 -14.59 6.73
C ILE A 105 6.07 -14.39 7.23
N ALA A 106 5.19 -13.80 6.42
CA ALA A 106 3.78 -13.62 6.76
C ALA A 106 2.92 -13.48 5.50
N THR A 107 1.66 -13.87 5.62
CA THR A 107 0.66 -13.66 4.57
C THR A 107 -0.62 -13.09 5.17
N TYR A 108 -1.33 -12.30 4.37
CA TYR A 108 -2.53 -11.59 4.77
C TYR A 108 -3.57 -11.62 3.65
N TYR A 109 -4.81 -11.36 4.02
CA TYR A 109 -5.89 -11.09 3.08
C TYR A 109 -6.67 -9.84 3.46
N ALA A 110 -7.27 -9.17 2.49
CA ALA A 110 -8.25 -8.12 2.71
C ALA A 110 -9.45 -8.31 1.77
N ASN A 111 -10.66 -8.11 2.28
CA ASN A 111 -11.87 -8.21 1.45
C ASN A 111 -11.95 -7.04 0.48
N GLU A 112 -12.43 -7.29 -0.74
CA GLU A 112 -12.60 -6.23 -1.73
C GLU A 112 -13.80 -5.32 -1.44
N SER A 113 -14.84 -5.85 -0.80
CA SER A 113 -16.02 -5.09 -0.34
C SER A 113 -16.31 -5.39 1.13
N GLU A 114 -17.44 -4.91 1.65
CA GLU A 114 -17.91 -5.26 3.00
C GLU A 114 -18.30 -6.73 3.13
N LYS A 115 -18.48 -7.44 2.01
CA LYS A 115 -18.73 -8.88 2.00
C LYS A 115 -17.47 -9.60 2.48
N LYS A 116 -17.58 -10.29 3.61
CA LYS A 116 -16.54 -11.19 4.12
C LYS A 116 -16.31 -12.33 3.14
N ILE A 117 -15.04 -12.67 2.88
CA ILE A 117 -14.73 -13.99 2.34
C ILE A 117 -15.20 -15.07 3.32
N SER A 118 -15.63 -16.22 2.80
CA SER A 118 -16.10 -17.31 3.65
C SER A 118 -14.95 -17.92 4.46
N GLU A 119 -15.28 -18.46 5.64
CA GLU A 119 -14.30 -19.18 6.47
C GLU A 119 -13.67 -20.36 5.72
N SER A 120 -14.43 -21.04 4.87
CA SER A 120 -13.92 -22.10 3.99
C SER A 120 -12.82 -21.62 3.04
N THR A 121 -12.95 -20.43 2.44
CA THR A 121 -11.91 -19.86 1.57
C THR A 121 -10.68 -19.49 2.38
N ILE A 122 -10.85 -18.95 3.60
CA ILE A 122 -9.72 -18.67 4.51
C ILE A 122 -8.96 -19.96 4.86
N GLU A 123 -9.69 -21.03 5.18
CA GLU A 123 -9.09 -22.33 5.50
C GLU A 123 -8.37 -22.94 4.30
N ASN A 124 -8.95 -22.89 3.11
CA ASN A 124 -8.31 -23.38 1.88
C ASN A 124 -7.03 -22.60 1.58
N LEU A 125 -7.07 -21.27 1.67
CA LEU A 125 -5.87 -20.44 1.53
C LEU A 125 -4.79 -20.83 2.54
N LYS A 126 -5.14 -21.05 3.82
CA LYS A 126 -4.18 -21.49 4.83
C LYS A 126 -3.56 -22.86 4.50
N LYS A 127 -4.37 -23.84 4.09
CA LYS A 127 -3.88 -25.18 3.70
C LYS A 127 -2.86 -25.12 2.57
N ILE A 128 -3.10 -24.28 1.58
CA ILE A 128 -2.20 -24.10 0.44
C ILE A 128 -0.87 -23.46 0.86
N LEU A 129 -0.88 -22.56 1.85
CA LEU A 129 0.32 -21.83 2.31
C LEU A 129 1.17 -22.59 3.32
N LEU A 130 0.55 -23.44 4.13
CA LEU A 130 1.21 -24.29 5.13
C LEU A 130 1.60 -25.65 4.56
N GLY A 131 1.02 -26.05 3.43
CA GLY A 131 1.07 -27.41 2.93
C GLY A 131 0.12 -28.32 3.72
N PRO A 132 -0.06 -29.58 3.28
CA PRO A 132 -0.87 -30.53 4.01
C PRO A 132 -0.27 -30.78 5.41
N GLU A 133 -1.04 -30.49 6.48
CA GLU A 133 -0.59 -30.66 7.87
C GLU A 133 -0.26 -32.11 8.22
N LYS A 134 -0.81 -33.06 7.45
CA LYS A 134 -0.50 -34.49 7.47
C LYS A 134 -0.68 -35.04 6.05
N PRO A 135 0.15 -36.00 5.58
CA PRO A 135 -0.17 -36.77 4.39
C PRO A 135 -1.37 -37.67 4.71
N THR A 136 -2.57 -37.13 4.67
CA THR A 136 -3.79 -37.91 4.78
C THR A 136 -3.94 -38.68 3.48
N THR A 137 -3.93 -40.02 3.60
CA THR A 137 -4.26 -41.01 2.58
C THR A 137 -5.73 -40.95 2.15
N THR A 138 -6.34 -39.76 2.14
CA THR A 138 -7.68 -39.54 1.61
C THR A 138 -7.57 -39.31 0.11
N ILE A 139 -8.23 -40.18 -0.65
CA ILE A 139 -8.38 -40.17 -2.11
C ILE A 139 -9.17 -38.92 -2.61
N GLY A 140 -9.38 -37.91 -1.76
CA GLY A 140 -10.13 -36.69 -2.03
C GLY A 140 -9.30 -35.41 -2.28
N ASP A 141 -8.01 -35.36 -1.90
CA ASP A 141 -7.15 -34.16 -2.07
C ASP A 141 -6.50 -34.07 -3.47
N THR A 142 -6.86 -34.99 -4.37
CA THR A 142 -6.29 -35.07 -5.72
C THR A 142 -6.66 -33.85 -6.56
N SER A 143 -7.85 -33.26 -6.37
CA SER A 143 -8.33 -32.16 -7.21
C SER A 143 -7.55 -30.86 -7.01
N THR A 144 -7.26 -30.44 -5.77
CA THR A 144 -6.51 -29.21 -5.49
C THR A 144 -5.04 -29.38 -5.87
N THR A 145 -4.41 -30.51 -5.53
CA THR A 145 -3.02 -30.78 -5.90
C THR A 145 -2.84 -30.84 -7.43
N GLN A 146 -3.78 -31.49 -8.13
CA GLN A 146 -3.80 -31.55 -9.59
C GLN A 146 -4.08 -30.18 -10.22
N CYS A 147 -4.96 -29.37 -9.62
CA CYS A 147 -5.21 -27.99 -10.03
C CYS A 147 -3.92 -27.16 -9.96
N VAL A 148 -3.24 -27.16 -8.81
CA VAL A 148 -2.00 -26.39 -8.60
C VAL A 148 -0.90 -26.88 -9.55
N THR A 149 -0.74 -28.20 -9.70
CA THR A 149 0.27 -28.78 -10.61
C THR A 149 0.00 -28.40 -12.06
N ASN A 150 -1.25 -28.47 -12.51
CA ASN A 150 -1.64 -28.06 -13.86
C ASN A 150 -1.42 -26.56 -14.06
N CYS A 151 -1.76 -25.74 -13.07
CA CYS A 151 -1.51 -24.30 -13.11
C CYS A 151 -0.01 -23.99 -13.20
N HIS A 152 0.84 -24.65 -12.41
CA HIS A 152 2.30 -24.46 -12.46
C HIS A 152 2.87 -24.75 -13.85
N ARG A 153 2.40 -25.82 -14.51
CA ARG A 153 2.81 -26.18 -15.87
C ARG A 153 2.33 -25.15 -16.88
N THR A 154 1.05 -24.79 -16.84
CA THR A 154 0.44 -23.83 -17.78
C THR A 154 1.06 -22.44 -17.67
N LYS A 155 1.27 -21.94 -16.43
CA LYS A 155 1.90 -20.64 -16.17
C LYS A 155 3.44 -20.68 -16.19
N LYS A 156 4.02 -21.86 -16.40
CA LYS A 156 5.48 -22.10 -16.42
C LYS A 156 6.17 -21.50 -15.19
N CYS A 157 5.65 -21.81 -14.00
CA CYS A 157 6.13 -21.18 -12.77
C CYS A 157 7.60 -21.49 -12.49
N TYR A 158 8.10 -22.66 -12.88
CA TYR A 158 9.51 -23.03 -12.70
C TYR A 158 10.45 -22.42 -13.75
N ASP A 159 9.91 -21.82 -14.83
CA ASP A 159 10.69 -21.15 -15.87
C ASP A 159 10.92 -19.66 -15.54
N LYS A 160 10.43 -19.18 -14.38
CA LYS A 160 10.62 -17.79 -13.95
C LYS A 160 12.09 -17.54 -13.63
N ALA A 161 12.61 -16.38 -14.04
CA ALA A 161 14.03 -16.05 -13.96
C ALA A 161 14.58 -15.91 -12.51
N THR A 162 13.71 -15.74 -11.52
CA THR A 162 14.11 -15.54 -10.12
C THR A 162 13.34 -16.46 -9.19
N SER A 163 13.94 -16.83 -8.05
CA SER A 163 13.28 -17.59 -6.98
C SER A 163 12.00 -16.93 -6.51
N THR A 164 12.01 -15.61 -6.31
CA THR A 164 10.81 -14.83 -5.99
C THR A 164 9.75 -14.93 -7.10
N GLY A 165 10.15 -14.90 -8.37
CA GLY A 165 9.22 -15.09 -9.49
C GLY A 165 8.56 -16.46 -9.47
N VAL A 166 9.33 -17.52 -9.19
CA VAL A 166 8.80 -18.89 -9.01
C VAL A 166 7.83 -18.94 -7.84
N LEU A 167 8.20 -18.36 -6.69
CA LEU A 167 7.37 -18.30 -5.48
C LEU A 167 6.04 -17.59 -5.74
N LEU A 168 6.07 -16.38 -6.30
CA LEU A 168 4.87 -15.59 -6.57
C LEU A 168 3.95 -16.29 -7.57
N CYS A 169 4.51 -16.89 -8.63
CA CYS A 169 3.72 -17.68 -9.58
C CYS A 169 3.07 -18.90 -8.90
N SER A 170 3.81 -19.60 -8.06
CA SER A 170 3.31 -20.75 -7.29
C SER A 170 2.18 -20.34 -6.33
N LEU A 171 2.36 -19.23 -5.61
CA LEU A 171 1.34 -18.66 -4.74
C LEU A 171 0.08 -18.27 -5.51
N GLU A 172 0.23 -17.64 -6.68
CA GLU A 172 -0.89 -17.28 -7.53
C GLU A 172 -1.71 -18.52 -7.95
N CYS A 173 -1.02 -19.60 -8.35
CA CYS A 173 -1.66 -20.86 -8.68
C CYS A 173 -2.34 -21.51 -7.48
N GLY A 174 -1.72 -21.43 -6.31
CA GLY A 174 -2.35 -21.85 -5.07
C GLY A 174 -3.65 -21.11 -4.82
N ILE A 175 -3.64 -19.78 -4.90
CA ILE A 175 -4.80 -18.94 -4.68
C ILE A 175 -5.91 -19.22 -5.70
N ASP A 176 -5.57 -19.38 -6.97
CA ASP A 176 -6.53 -19.68 -8.05
C ASP A 176 -7.23 -21.04 -7.84
N CYS A 177 -6.62 -21.95 -7.07
CA CYS A 177 -7.15 -23.28 -6.77
C CYS A 177 -7.82 -23.41 -5.39
N ALA A 178 -7.92 -22.32 -4.61
CA ALA A 178 -8.49 -22.28 -3.25
C ALA A 178 -10.01 -22.03 -3.24
#